data_AF-A0A932W1W5-F1
#
_entry.id   AF-A0A932W1W5-F1
#
_cell.length_a   1.000
_cell.length_b   1.000
_cell.length_c   1.000
_cell.angle_alpha   90.00
_cell.angle_beta   90.00
_cell.angle_gamma   90.00
#
_symmetry.space_group_name_H-M   'P 1'
#
loop_
_entity.id
_entity.type
_entity.pdbx_description
1 polymer ?
#
loop_
_entity_poly.entity_id
_entity_poly.type
_entity_poly.pdbx_seq_one_letter_code
_entity_poly.pdbx_strand_id
1 'polypeptide(L)'
;MKKRNTSKKSLTDWQRIEAMTDQEIDLSDCPEITPEMFAKAVVKRGLKPAPNKAQLTLRLDRDVLTWFKQQGRGYQPRINALLRAYMEAHKLKVIGKKTQRPSSRKRKTSAIVF
;
A
#
# COMPACT_ATOMS: atom_id res chain seq x y z
N MET A 1 10.59 18.73 20.55
CA MET A 1 10.14 20.02 19.95
C MET A 1 9.87 19.79 18.47
N LYS A 2 8.65 20.07 17.98
CA LYS A 2 8.31 19.91 16.54
C LYS A 2 8.99 21.02 15.73
N LYS A 3 9.90 20.66 14.81
CA LYS A 3 10.45 21.59 13.83
C LYS A 3 9.33 21.99 12.85
N ARG A 4 9.08 23.29 12.70
CA ARG A 4 8.15 23.82 11.69
C ARG A 4 8.91 23.86 10.37
N ASN A 5 8.52 23.01 9.42
CA ASN A 5 9.24 22.84 8.14
C ASN A 5 8.90 23.92 7.09
N THR A 6 8.08 24.91 7.42
CA THR A 6 7.73 25.99 6.50
C THR A 6 7.79 27.34 7.21
N SER A 7 8.45 28.31 6.59
CA SER A 7 8.44 29.71 7.01
C SER A 7 7.02 30.27 6.85
N LYS A 8 6.53 31.04 7.83
CA LYS A 8 5.26 31.78 7.70
C LYS A 8 5.37 32.97 6.73
N LYS A 9 6.59 33.42 6.43
CA LYS A 9 6.85 34.52 5.51
C LYS A 9 7.05 33.94 4.12
N SER A 10 6.16 34.29 3.21
CA SER A 10 6.36 34.08 1.77
C SER A 10 7.56 34.92 1.32
N LEU A 11 8.42 34.34 0.47
CA LEU A 11 9.50 35.07 -0.21
C LEU A 11 9.02 35.65 -1.55
N THR A 12 7.75 35.43 -1.91
CA THR A 12 7.15 35.93 -3.14
C THR A 12 6.90 37.43 -3.05
N ASP A 13 7.30 38.16 -4.09
CA ASP A 13 6.94 39.56 -4.29
C ASP A 13 5.52 39.66 -4.85
N TRP A 14 4.55 39.84 -3.95
CA TRP A 14 3.13 39.90 -4.30
C TRP A 14 2.75 41.17 -5.07
N GLN A 15 3.40 42.30 -4.80
CA GLN A 15 3.11 43.56 -5.49
C GLN A 15 3.50 43.46 -6.97
N ARG A 16 4.63 42.83 -7.27
CA ARG A 16 5.03 42.53 -8.65
C ARG A 16 4.01 41.63 -9.35
N ILE A 17 3.57 40.55 -8.70
CA ILE A 17 2.62 39.60 -9.30
C ILE A 17 1.27 40.26 -9.57
N GLU A 18 0.77 41.09 -8.64
CA GLU A 18 -0.52 41.78 -8.78
C GLU A 18 -0.51 42.85 -9.88
N ALA A 19 0.65 43.47 -10.15
CA ALA A 19 0.80 44.49 -11.19
C ALA A 19 1.13 43.91 -12.58
N MET A 20 1.55 42.65 -12.64
CA MET A 20 1.95 41.97 -13.89
C MET A 20 0.73 41.71 -14.76
N THR A 21 0.85 41.98 -16.06
CA THR A 21 -0.22 41.68 -17.02
C THR A 21 -0.04 40.27 -17.61
N ASP A 22 -1.11 39.66 -18.10
CA ASP A 22 -1.08 38.30 -18.66
C ASP A 22 -0.05 38.15 -19.81
N GLN A 23 0.19 39.21 -20.58
CA GLN A 23 1.15 39.22 -21.70
C GLN A 23 2.61 39.17 -21.24
N GLU A 24 2.89 39.55 -19.99
CA GLU A 24 4.24 39.55 -19.42
C GLU A 24 4.59 38.20 -18.76
N ILE A 25 3.64 37.26 -18.71
CA ILE A 25 3.84 35.93 -18.15
C ILE A 25 4.65 35.08 -19.13
N ASP A 26 5.83 34.64 -18.68
CA ASP A 26 6.64 33.68 -19.43
C ASP A 26 6.03 32.28 -19.32
N LEU A 27 5.65 31.70 -20.46
CA LEU A 27 5.07 30.36 -20.58
C LEU A 27 6.02 29.37 -21.28
N SER A 28 7.30 29.72 -21.42
CA SER A 28 8.28 28.90 -22.15
C SER A 28 8.51 27.52 -21.53
N ASP A 29 8.34 27.37 -20.22
CA ASP A 29 8.47 26.11 -19.48
C ASP A 29 7.17 25.30 -19.43
N CYS A 30 6.03 26.00 -19.48
CA CYS A 30 4.69 25.43 -19.36
C CYS A 30 3.77 26.00 -20.46
N PRO A 31 3.82 25.44 -21.68
CA PRO A 31 2.98 25.91 -22.77
C PRO A 31 1.50 25.69 -22.45
N GLU A 32 0.65 26.57 -22.99
CA GLU A 32 -0.79 26.47 -22.80
C GLU A 32 -1.34 25.15 -23.34
N ILE A 33 -2.25 24.54 -22.57
CA ILE A 33 -2.95 23.33 -23.00
C ILE A 33 -3.95 23.72 -24.10
N THR A 34 -3.70 23.25 -25.32
CA THR A 34 -4.65 23.40 -26.41
C THR A 34 -5.88 22.49 -26.21
N PRO A 35 -7.05 22.84 -26.77
CA PRO A 35 -8.23 21.98 -26.70
C PRO A 35 -8.00 20.57 -27.25
N GLU A 36 -7.16 20.44 -28.28
CA GLU A 36 -6.79 19.14 -28.86
C GLU A 36 -5.94 18.28 -27.92
N MET A 37 -5.01 18.91 -27.18
CA MET A 37 -4.23 18.23 -26.14
C MET A 37 -5.14 17.79 -24.99
N PHE A 38 -6.08 18.64 -24.59
CA PHE A 38 -7.03 18.33 -23.53
C PHE A 38 -7.98 17.19 -23.93
N ALA A 39 -8.43 17.15 -25.19
CA ALA A 39 -9.27 16.08 -25.71
C ALA A 39 -8.60 14.69 -25.64
N LYS A 40 -7.27 14.64 -25.73
CA LYS A 40 -6.47 13.41 -25.60
C LYS A 40 -6.14 13.06 -24.14
N ALA A 41 -6.53 13.90 -23.17
CA ALA A 41 -6.21 13.67 -21.78
C ALA A 41 -7.00 12.48 -21.22
N VAL A 42 -6.27 11.51 -20.66
CA VAL A 42 -6.89 10.37 -19.97
C VAL A 42 -7.15 10.75 -18.52
N VAL A 43 -8.42 10.99 -18.19
CA VAL A 43 -8.83 11.24 -16.80
C VAL A 43 -8.70 9.93 -16.01
N LYS A 44 -7.67 9.83 -15.18
CA LYS A 44 -7.52 8.74 -14.21
C LYS A 44 -8.51 8.91 -13.06
N ARG A 45 -9.79 8.60 -13.30
CA ARG A 45 -10.83 8.55 -12.26
C ARG A 45 -10.76 7.23 -11.51
N GLY A 46 -10.79 7.29 -10.18
CA GLY A 46 -10.97 6.09 -9.35
C GLY A 46 -9.70 5.28 -9.06
N LEU A 47 -8.51 5.91 -9.03
CA LEU A 47 -7.37 5.28 -8.34
C LEU A 47 -7.76 5.12 -6.87
N LYS A 48 -8.19 3.90 -6.52
CA LYS A 48 -8.35 3.52 -5.12
C LYS A 48 -6.96 3.69 -4.48
N PRO A 49 -6.84 4.49 -3.40
CA PRO A 49 -5.59 4.57 -2.68
C PRO A 49 -5.15 3.16 -2.35
N ALA A 50 -3.93 2.79 -2.74
CA ALA A 50 -3.39 1.52 -2.30
C ALA A 50 -3.40 1.54 -0.76
N PRO A 51 -3.89 0.48 -0.09
CA PRO A 51 -3.93 0.46 1.36
C PRO A 51 -2.51 0.72 1.90
N ASN A 52 -2.42 1.64 2.85
CA ASN A 52 -1.15 2.03 3.44
C ASN A 52 -0.46 0.80 4.04
N LYS A 53 0.80 0.60 3.68
CA LYS A 53 1.65 -0.40 4.34
C LYS A 53 1.94 0.12 5.75
N ALA A 54 1.69 -0.71 6.76
CA ALA A 54 2.10 -0.38 8.11
C ALA A 54 3.64 -0.40 8.19
N GLN A 55 4.24 0.67 8.73
CA GLN A 55 5.66 0.70 9.03
C GLN A 55 5.89 -0.05 10.35
N LEU A 56 6.62 -1.15 10.28
CA LEU A 56 6.98 -1.98 11.43
C LEU A 56 8.50 -2.16 11.49
N THR A 57 9.07 -2.11 12.69
CA THR A 57 10.45 -2.54 12.95
C THR A 57 10.44 -4.03 13.25
N LEU A 58 10.82 -4.86 12.27
CA LEU A 58 10.95 -6.32 12.41
C LEU A 58 12.43 -6.72 12.44
N ARG A 59 12.78 -7.65 13.33
CA ARG A 59 14.10 -8.29 13.32
C ARG A 59 14.07 -9.51 12.40
N LEU A 60 15.04 -9.58 11.49
CA LEU A 60 15.26 -10.72 10.60
C LEU A 60 16.67 -11.23 10.85
N ASP A 61 16.87 -12.53 10.65
CA ASP A 61 18.20 -13.12 10.73
C ASP A 61 19.12 -12.53 9.65
N ARG A 62 20.41 -12.44 9.99
CA ARG A 62 21.41 -11.71 9.19
C ARG A 62 21.64 -12.36 7.83
N ASP A 63 21.68 -13.69 7.80
CA ASP A 63 21.82 -14.50 6.60
C ASP A 63 20.63 -14.34 5.65
N VAL A 64 19.41 -14.40 6.18
CA VAL A 64 18.16 -14.19 5.43
C VAL A 64 18.15 -12.80 4.79
N LEU A 65 18.49 -11.76 5.58
CA LEU A 65 18.56 -10.39 5.06
C LEU A 65 19.64 -10.25 3.98
N THR A 66 20.80 -10.88 4.18
CA THR A 66 21.90 -10.85 3.22
C THR A 66 21.48 -11.49 1.90
N TRP A 67 20.84 -12.66 1.95
CA TRP A 67 20.33 -13.35 0.77
C TRP A 67 19.33 -12.49 -0.02
N PHE A 68 18.37 -11.87 0.66
CA PHE A 68 17.40 -10.98 0.00
C PHE A 68 18.07 -9.75 -0.63
N LYS A 69 19.08 -9.17 0.02
CA LYS A 69 19.84 -8.03 -0.50
C LYS A 69 20.67 -8.37 -1.75
N GLN A 70 21.23 -9.59 -1.82
CA GLN A 70 22.00 -10.04 -2.98
C GLN A 70 21.15 -10.06 -4.26
N GLN A 71 19.83 -10.22 -4.14
CA GLN A 71 18.94 -10.22 -5.29
C GLN A 71 18.63 -8.82 -5.86
N GLY A 72 19.26 -7.77 -5.33
CA GLY A 72 19.23 -6.41 -5.87
C GLY A 72 18.10 -5.51 -5.35
N ARG A 73 17.81 -4.45 -6.12
CA ARG A 73 16.82 -3.42 -5.76
C ARG A 73 15.43 -4.06 -5.61
N GLY A 74 14.74 -3.71 -4.52
CA GLY A 74 13.40 -4.23 -4.25
C GLY A 74 13.36 -5.45 -3.32
N TYR A 75 14.42 -5.72 -2.55
CA TYR A 75 14.40 -6.80 -1.57
C TYR A 75 13.27 -6.66 -0.52
N GLN A 76 12.96 -5.44 -0.06
CA GLN A 76 11.85 -5.19 0.89
C GLN A 76 10.47 -5.59 0.34
N PRO A 77 10.04 -5.16 -0.87
CA PRO A 77 8.77 -5.62 -1.43
C PRO A 77 8.75 -7.13 -1.70
N ARG A 78 9.89 -7.79 -1.98
CA ARG A 78 9.96 -9.26 -2.12
C ARG A 78 9.71 -9.98 -0.79
N ILE A 79 10.31 -9.51 0.31
CA ILE A 79 10.03 -10.04 1.66
C ILE A 79 8.52 -9.96 1.94
N ASN A 80 7.92 -8.80 1.66
CA ASN A 80 6.48 -8.62 1.86
C ASN A 80 5.63 -9.57 0.98
N ALA A 81 6.03 -9.81 -0.27
CA ALA A 81 5.34 -10.74 -1.16
C ALA A 81 5.39 -12.19 -0.62
N LEU A 82 6.55 -12.62 -0.10
CA LEU A 82 6.71 -13.93 0.51
C LEU A 82 5.81 -14.09 1.75
N LEU A 83 5.82 -13.10 2.65
CA LEU A 83 4.96 -13.10 3.84
C LEU A 83 3.48 -13.18 3.46
N ARG A 84 3.08 -12.48 2.40
CA ARG A 84 1.70 -12.52 1.89
C ARG A 84 1.33 -13.90 1.34
N ALA A 85 2.20 -14.50 0.53
CA ALA A 85 1.98 -15.85 -0.01
C ALA A 85 1.83 -16.87 1.13
N TYR A 86 2.69 -16.79 2.15
CA TYR A 86 2.60 -17.63 3.34
C TYR A 86 1.29 -17.43 4.11
N MET A 87 0.88 -16.18 4.31
CA MET A 87 -0.37 -15.82 4.99
C MET A 87 -1.58 -16.40 4.25
N GLU A 88 -1.69 -16.20 2.94
CA GLU A 88 -2.83 -16.71 2.15
C GLU A 88 -2.90 -18.24 2.17
N ALA A 89 -1.75 -18.92 2.02
CA ALA A 89 -1.67 -20.38 2.09
C ALA A 89 -2.16 -20.94 3.44
N HIS A 90 -1.87 -20.25 4.55
CA HIS A 90 -2.28 -20.67 5.89
C HIS A 90 -3.71 -20.28 6.24
N LYS A 91 -4.19 -19.14 5.71
CA LYS A 91 -5.58 -18.70 5.87
C LYS A 91 -6.56 -19.75 5.32
N LEU A 92 -6.23 -20.36 4.17
CA LEU A 92 -7.02 -21.43 3.56
C LEU A 92 -7.05 -22.71 4.41
N LYS A 93 -5.94 -23.08 5.06
CA LYS A 93 -5.87 -24.27 5.94
C LYS A 93 -6.69 -24.13 7.23
N VAL A 94 -6.79 -22.92 7.78
CA VAL A 94 -7.55 -22.67 9.03
C VAL A 94 -9.06 -22.74 8.80
N ILE A 95 -9.54 -22.33 7.62
CA ILE A 95 -10.96 -22.40 7.26
C ILE A 95 -11.39 -23.87 7.02
N GLY A 96 -10.54 -24.69 6.40
CA GLY A 96 -10.83 -26.12 6.15
C GLY A 96 -10.86 -27.03 7.39
N LYS A 97 -10.23 -26.63 8.51
CA LYS A 97 -10.22 -27.44 9.75
C LYS A 97 -11.45 -27.28 10.65
N LYS A 98 -12.34 -26.30 10.40
CA LYS A 98 -13.53 -26.09 11.24
C LYS A 98 -14.69 -27.07 10.99
N THR A 99 -14.61 -27.97 10.00
CA THR A 99 -15.74 -28.85 9.60
C THR A 99 -15.67 -30.28 10.14
N GLN A 100 -14.59 -30.73 10.78
CA GLN A 100 -14.54 -32.07 11.39
C GLN A 100 -14.61 -32.00 12.92
N ARG A 101 -15.84 -31.84 13.45
CA ARG A 101 -16.20 -32.42 14.75
C ARG A 101 -16.68 -33.85 14.49
N PRO A 102 -16.08 -34.90 15.07
CA PRO A 102 -16.65 -36.23 14.97
C PRO A 102 -17.95 -36.27 15.79
N SER A 103 -19.06 -36.52 15.11
CA SER A 103 -20.37 -36.75 15.72
C SER A 103 -20.42 -38.11 16.41
N SER A 104 -20.85 -38.09 17.68
CA SER A 104 -21.58 -39.15 18.37
C SER A 104 -20.97 -40.57 18.41
N ARG A 105 -20.30 -40.89 19.53
CA ARG A 105 -20.20 -42.28 19.99
C ARG A 105 -21.53 -42.63 20.70
N LYS A 106 -22.52 -43.14 19.95
CA LYS A 106 -23.72 -43.75 20.55
C LYS A 106 -23.30 -45.02 21.29
N ARG A 107 -23.25 -44.98 22.63
CA ARG A 107 -23.23 -46.21 23.43
C ARG A 107 -24.61 -46.85 23.31
N LYS A 108 -24.71 -47.93 22.54
CA LYS A 108 -25.80 -48.90 22.66
C LYS A 108 -25.48 -49.75 23.90
N THR A 109 -26.16 -49.49 25.01
CA THR A 109 -26.25 -50.47 26.09
C THR A 109 -27.51 -51.28 25.81
N SER A 110 -27.31 -52.43 25.16
CA SER A 110 -28.33 -53.47 25.03
C SER A 110 -28.47 -54.18 26.37
N ALA A 111 -29.72 -54.49 26.74
CA ALA A 111 -30.09 -55.24 27.93
C ALA A 111 -29.41 -56.61 28.00
N ILE A 112 -29.06 -57.04 29.22
CA ILE A 112 -28.95 -58.46 29.56
C ILE A 112 -29.84 -58.67 30.79
N VAL A 113 -30.91 -59.42 30.54
CA VAL A 113 -31.76 -60.12 31.50
C VAL A 113 -30.90 -61.18 32.19
N PHE A 114 -30.91 -61.22 33.52
CA PHE A 114 -31.08 -62.41 34.38
C PHE A 114 -31.31 -61.94 35.82
#